data_AF-A0A972C2Q1-F1
#
_entry.id   AF-A0A972C2Q1-F1
#
_cell.length_a   1.000
_cell.length_b   1.000
_cell.length_c   1.000
_cell.angle_alpha   90.00
_cell.angle_beta   90.00
_cell.angle_gamma   90.00
#
_symmetry.space_group_name_H-M   'P 1'
#
loop_
_entity.id
_entity.type
_entity.pdbx_description
1 polymer ?
#
loop_
_entity_poly.entity_id
_entity_poly.type
_entity_poly.pdbx_seq_one_letter_code
_entity_poly.pdbx_strand_id
1 'polypeptide(L)'
;MQQSKEQWLATRTDPMNWPNNEYFQLLIDKAWQLNVELRSSKIHELWYYRPDSRTIYIWEPDLINEPLAYLLTVFGHELGHVTDFDRHPEFVARTKDLHYSNVPWDIELSGFVSGFRLLSELGIPLAPETFAFFIAPPMQQQVLEIIQAGPQQSRESA
;
A
#
# COMPACT_ATOMS: atom_id res chain seq x y z
N MET A 1 25.14 1.79 -6.94
CA MET A 1 24.60 3.17 -7.04
C MET A 1 23.10 3.05 -7.15
N GLN A 2 22.35 3.72 -6.27
CA GLN A 2 20.89 3.75 -6.37
C GLN A 2 20.50 4.63 -7.56
N GLN A 3 19.59 4.12 -8.40
CA GLN A 3 19.08 4.81 -9.58
C GLN A 3 18.39 6.13 -9.17
N SER A 4 18.55 7.22 -9.95
CA SER A 4 17.83 8.47 -9.66
C SER A 4 16.31 8.27 -9.79
N LYS A 5 15.50 9.14 -9.17
CA LYS A 5 14.03 9.06 -9.26
C LYS A 5 13.57 9.14 -10.72
N GLU A 6 14.16 10.01 -11.53
CA GLU A 6 13.83 10.17 -12.95
C GLU A 6 14.14 8.90 -13.74
N GLN A 7 15.29 8.28 -13.46
CA GLN A 7 15.66 7.03 -14.09
C GLN A 7 14.75 5.88 -13.65
N TRP A 8 14.38 5.83 -12.36
CA TRP A 8 13.45 4.84 -11.83
C TRP A 8 12.06 5.01 -12.48
N LEU A 9 11.53 6.23 -12.54
CA LEU A 9 10.27 6.51 -13.25
C LEU A 9 10.33 6.02 -14.71
N ALA A 10 11.43 6.28 -15.42
CA ALA A 10 11.58 5.89 -16.82
C ALA A 10 11.67 4.37 -17.08
N THR A 11 12.00 3.55 -16.07
CA THR A 11 12.32 2.12 -16.28
C THR A 11 11.52 1.16 -15.39
N ARG A 12 11.08 1.64 -14.23
CA ARG A 12 10.38 0.87 -13.19
C ARG A 12 8.92 1.30 -13.04
N THR A 13 8.48 2.28 -13.82
CA THR A 13 7.06 2.64 -13.92
C THR A 13 6.56 2.63 -15.35
N ASP A 14 5.28 2.31 -15.53
CA ASP A 14 4.59 2.54 -16.81
C ASP A 14 4.17 4.02 -16.90
N PRO A 15 4.00 4.59 -18.10
CA PRO A 15 3.60 6.00 -18.25
C PRO A 15 2.12 6.18 -17.84
N MET A 16 1.90 6.48 -16.56
CA MET A 16 0.57 6.71 -15.99
C MET A 16 0.29 8.21 -15.76
N ASN A 17 -0.99 8.58 -15.80
CA ASN A 17 -1.44 9.93 -15.46
C ASN A 17 -1.54 10.10 -13.94
N TRP A 18 -0.39 10.25 -13.28
CA TRP A 18 -0.34 10.38 -11.83
C TRP A 18 -1.05 11.63 -11.32
N PRO A 19 -1.81 11.55 -10.20
CA PRO A 19 -2.35 12.73 -9.54
C PRO A 19 -1.26 13.75 -9.23
N ASN A 20 -1.47 14.99 -9.67
CA ASN A 20 -0.62 16.12 -9.31
C ASN A 20 -1.00 16.64 -7.90
N ASN A 21 -0.71 15.83 -6.89
CA ASN A 21 -0.99 16.11 -5.48
C ASN A 21 0.24 15.76 -4.63
N GLU A 22 0.61 16.64 -3.69
CA GLU A 22 1.81 16.48 -2.86
C GLU A 22 1.82 15.17 -2.07
N TYR A 23 0.70 14.75 -1.49
CA TYR A 23 0.61 13.52 -0.71
C TYR A 23 0.72 12.27 -1.57
N PHE A 24 0.13 12.30 -2.78
CA PHE A 24 0.29 11.19 -3.71
C PHE A 24 1.74 11.09 -4.22
N GLN A 25 2.41 12.23 -4.44
CA GLN A 25 3.83 12.25 -4.80
C GLN A 25 4.72 11.68 -3.69
N LEU A 26 4.39 11.89 -2.40
CA LEU A 26 5.09 11.25 -1.28
C LEU A 26 5.00 9.71 -1.34
N LEU A 27 3.88 9.15 -1.80
CA LEU A 27 3.76 7.69 -1.98
C LEU A 27 4.60 7.18 -3.15
N ILE A 28 4.65 7.93 -4.26
CA ILE A 28 5.55 7.61 -5.38
C ILE A 28 7.01 7.66 -4.92
N ASP A 29 7.38 8.67 -4.14
CA ASP A 29 8.71 8.77 -3.54
C ASP A 29 9.02 7.60 -2.63
N LYS A 30 8.06 7.18 -1.80
CA LYS A 30 8.21 6.02 -0.94
C LYS A 30 8.38 4.73 -1.75
N ALA A 31 7.62 4.54 -2.82
CA ALA A 31 7.76 3.39 -3.73
C ALA A 31 9.17 3.35 -4.38
N TRP A 32 9.67 4.50 -4.84
CA TRP A 32 11.03 4.63 -5.37
C TRP A 32 12.09 4.28 -4.31
N GLN A 33 11.95 4.81 -3.09
CA GLN A 33 12.86 4.53 -1.97
C GLN A 33 12.88 3.04 -1.60
N LEU A 34 11.72 2.38 -1.66
CA LEU A 34 11.55 0.94 -1.42
C LEU A 34 11.96 0.06 -2.63
N ASN A 35 12.37 0.69 -3.73
CA ASN A 35 12.73 0.05 -4.99
C ASN A 35 11.65 -0.94 -5.48
N VAL A 36 10.39 -0.50 -5.43
CA VAL A 36 9.21 -1.23 -5.94
C VAL A 36 8.97 -0.82 -7.39
N GLU A 37 8.41 -1.70 -8.22
CA GLU A 37 7.94 -1.33 -9.56
C GLU A 37 6.46 -0.93 -9.55
N LEU A 38 6.06 0.01 -10.39
CA LEU A 38 4.65 0.42 -10.56
C LEU A 38 4.19 0.14 -11.99
N ARG A 39 3.26 -0.80 -12.18
CA ARG A 39 2.82 -1.25 -13.51
C ARG A 39 1.32 -1.14 -13.69
N SER A 40 0.86 -1.00 -14.93
CA SER A 40 -0.57 -0.95 -15.20
C SER A 40 -1.19 -2.32 -14.95
N SER A 41 -2.18 -2.39 -14.08
CA SER A 41 -3.01 -3.56 -13.91
C SER A 41 -3.78 -3.84 -15.21
N LYS A 42 -3.85 -5.11 -15.60
CA LYS A 42 -4.71 -5.58 -16.70
C LYS A 42 -6.05 -6.13 -16.21
N ILE A 43 -6.28 -6.05 -14.91
CA ILE A 43 -7.48 -6.57 -14.25
C ILE A 43 -8.33 -5.36 -13.83
N HIS A 44 -9.59 -5.39 -14.23
CA HIS A 44 -10.55 -4.32 -13.99
C HIS A 44 -10.67 -4.03 -12.50
N GLU A 45 -10.56 -2.75 -12.13
CA GLU A 45 -10.78 -2.24 -10.76
C GLU A 45 -9.90 -2.90 -9.69
N LEU A 46 -8.71 -3.37 -10.08
CA LEU A 46 -7.81 -4.05 -9.16
C LEU A 46 -6.42 -3.42 -9.08
N TRP A 47 -6.08 -2.99 -7.87
CA TRP A 47 -4.73 -2.75 -7.40
C TRP A 47 -4.25 -3.98 -6.64
N TYR A 48 -2.98 -4.35 -6.79
CA TYR A 48 -2.40 -5.46 -6.05
C TYR A 48 -0.87 -5.46 -6.08
N TYR A 49 -0.27 -5.92 -4.99
CA TYR A 49 1.15 -6.20 -4.89
C TYR A 49 1.49 -7.63 -5.29
N ARG A 50 2.51 -7.78 -6.14
CA ARG A 50 3.15 -9.05 -6.50
C ARG A 50 4.50 -9.18 -5.79
N PRO A 51 4.62 -10.07 -4.81
CA PRO A 51 5.84 -10.18 -4.00
C PRO A 51 7.00 -10.86 -4.73
N ASP A 52 6.71 -11.72 -5.71
CA ASP A 52 7.70 -12.42 -6.52
C ASP A 52 8.47 -11.47 -7.47
N SER A 53 7.80 -10.46 -8.01
CA SER A 53 8.40 -9.43 -8.86
C SER A 53 8.64 -8.10 -8.15
N ARG A 54 8.22 -7.97 -6.89
CA ARG A 54 8.19 -6.72 -6.11
C ARG A 54 7.54 -5.58 -6.90
N THR A 55 6.33 -5.81 -7.38
CA THR A 55 5.60 -4.89 -8.27
C THR A 55 4.23 -4.59 -7.70
N ILE A 56 3.86 -3.32 -7.65
CA ILE A 56 2.47 -2.90 -7.43
C ILE A 56 1.84 -2.68 -8.80
N TYR A 57 0.73 -3.37 -9.05
CA TYR A 57 -0.10 -3.19 -10.23
C TYR A 57 -1.25 -2.25 -9.90
N ILE A 58 -1.49 -1.29 -10.79
CA ILE A 58 -2.36 -0.14 -10.56
C ILE A 58 -3.45 -0.10 -11.63
N TRP A 59 -4.71 -0.06 -11.22
CA TRP A 59 -5.80 0.17 -12.17
C TRP A 59 -5.84 1.65 -12.56
N GLU A 60 -5.20 1.98 -13.70
CA GLU A 60 -5.00 3.36 -14.13
C GLU A 60 -6.25 4.25 -14.17
N PRO A 61 -7.45 3.76 -14.54
CA PRO A 61 -8.65 4.60 -14.51
C PRO A 61 -8.94 5.23 -13.15
N ASP A 62 -8.55 4.60 -12.04
CA ASP A 62 -8.78 5.16 -10.71
C ASP A 62 -8.03 6.48 -10.52
N LEU A 63 -6.83 6.60 -11.10
CA LEU A 63 -5.96 7.78 -10.94
C LEU A 63 -6.63 9.09 -11.40
N ILE A 64 -7.68 8.98 -12.23
CA ILE A 64 -8.44 10.10 -12.78
C ILE A 64 -9.84 10.18 -12.18
N ASN A 65 -10.48 9.03 -11.93
CA ASN A 65 -11.90 8.97 -11.62
C ASN A 65 -12.22 8.88 -10.12
N GLU A 66 -11.27 8.45 -9.30
CA GLU A 66 -11.50 8.22 -7.87
C GLU A 66 -11.03 9.40 -7.00
N PRO A 67 -11.64 9.62 -5.83
CA PRO A 67 -11.24 10.69 -4.94
C PRO A 67 -9.84 10.42 -4.37
N LEU A 68 -9.09 11.49 -4.10
CA LEU A 68 -7.72 11.39 -3.56
C LEU A 68 -7.66 10.51 -2.30
N ALA A 69 -8.65 10.58 -1.42
CA ALA A 69 -8.69 9.76 -0.20
C ALA A 69 -8.73 8.24 -0.50
N TYR A 70 -9.45 7.82 -1.55
CA TYR A 70 -9.43 6.43 -2.02
C TYR A 70 -8.05 6.07 -2.54
N LEU A 71 -7.47 6.92 -3.40
CA LEU A 71 -6.14 6.69 -4.00
C LEU A 71 -5.03 6.56 -2.95
N LEU A 72 -5.05 7.42 -1.93
CA LEU A 72 -4.11 7.34 -0.80
C LEU A 72 -4.33 6.06 0.02
N THR A 73 -5.58 5.63 0.20
CA THR A 73 -5.93 4.41 0.94
C THR A 73 -5.45 3.16 0.21
N VAL A 74 -5.81 2.99 -1.05
CA VAL A 74 -5.46 1.79 -1.83
C VAL A 74 -3.96 1.72 -2.08
N PHE A 75 -3.31 2.82 -2.47
CA PHE A 75 -1.87 2.79 -2.69
C PHE A 75 -1.09 2.64 -1.38
N GLY A 76 -1.57 3.28 -0.30
CA GLY A 76 -1.03 3.08 1.04
C GLY A 76 -1.11 1.62 1.49
N HIS A 77 -2.23 0.94 1.22
CA HIS A 77 -2.41 -0.48 1.52
C HIS A 77 -1.40 -1.36 0.75
N GLU A 78 -1.22 -1.16 -0.55
CA GLU A 78 -0.24 -1.93 -1.34
C GLU A 78 1.21 -1.69 -0.89
N LEU A 79 1.56 -0.44 -0.55
CA LEU A 79 2.86 -0.15 0.07
C LEU A 79 2.98 -0.75 1.47
N GLY A 80 1.86 -0.87 2.18
CA GLY A 80 1.73 -1.61 3.42
C GLY A 80 2.21 -3.05 3.25
N HIS A 81 1.70 -3.78 2.25
CA HIS A 81 2.18 -5.12 1.92
C HIS A 81 3.68 -5.17 1.64
N VAL A 82 4.23 -4.22 0.87
CA VAL A 82 5.68 -4.16 0.61
C VAL A 82 6.47 -4.08 1.92
N THR A 83 6.14 -3.10 2.77
CA THR A 83 6.90 -2.88 4.01
C THR A 83 6.71 -3.99 5.03
N ASP A 84 5.55 -4.63 5.03
CA ASP A 84 5.25 -5.75 5.90
C ASP A 84 6.01 -7.00 5.46
N PHE A 85 6.09 -7.27 4.16
CA PHE A 85 6.82 -8.42 3.62
C PHE A 85 8.34 -8.27 3.78
N ASP A 86 8.85 -7.04 3.79
CA ASP A 86 10.25 -6.76 4.13
C ASP A 86 10.58 -7.14 5.59
N ARG A 87 9.60 -7.04 6.50
CA ARG A 87 9.73 -7.39 7.92
C ARG A 87 9.39 -8.85 8.20
N HIS A 88 8.51 -9.43 7.38
CA HIS A 88 7.95 -10.77 7.50
C HIS A 88 8.13 -11.57 6.19
N PRO A 89 9.35 -12.04 5.88
CA PRO A 89 9.62 -12.80 4.65
C PRO A 89 8.76 -14.07 4.51
N GLU A 90 8.25 -14.61 5.61
CA GLU A 90 7.28 -15.72 5.62
C GLU A 90 5.97 -15.39 4.89
N PHE A 91 5.57 -14.11 4.82
CA PHE A 91 4.39 -13.70 4.07
C PHE A 91 4.59 -13.84 2.57
N VAL A 92 5.81 -13.57 2.05
CA VAL A 92 6.17 -13.85 0.66
C VAL A 92 6.00 -15.33 0.36
N ALA A 93 6.52 -16.21 1.22
CA ALA A 93 6.43 -17.65 1.03
C ALA A 93 4.98 -18.16 1.02
N ARG A 94 4.08 -17.55 1.79
CA ARG A 94 2.65 -17.88 1.83
C ARG A 94 1.87 -17.38 0.63
N THR A 95 2.32 -16.33 -0.06
CA THR A 95 1.47 -15.58 -1.02
C THR A 95 1.99 -15.56 -2.45
N LYS A 96 3.29 -15.79 -2.70
CA LYS A 96 3.91 -15.64 -4.03
C LYS A 96 3.25 -16.47 -5.14
N ASP A 97 2.70 -17.63 -4.79
CA ASP A 97 2.08 -18.57 -5.73
C ASP A 97 0.54 -18.49 -5.71
N LEU A 98 -0.02 -17.59 -4.88
CA LEU A 98 -1.46 -17.40 -4.80
C LEU A 98 -1.94 -16.47 -5.93
N HIS A 99 -3.20 -16.68 -6.31
CA HIS A 99 -3.92 -15.68 -7.07
C HIS A 99 -4.03 -14.40 -6.22
N TYR A 100 -3.93 -13.23 -6.86
CA TYR A 100 -3.96 -11.93 -6.19
C TYR A 100 -5.23 -11.68 -5.34
N SER A 101 -6.33 -12.39 -5.63
CA SER A 101 -7.57 -12.32 -4.83
C SER A 101 -7.61 -13.29 -3.64
N ASN A 102 -6.56 -14.10 -3.45
CA ASN A 102 -6.51 -15.16 -2.44
C ASN A 102 -5.52 -14.86 -1.32
N VAL A 103 -5.18 -13.58 -1.12
CA VAL A 103 -4.31 -13.16 -0.02
C VAL A 103 -5.00 -13.51 1.31
N PRO A 104 -4.29 -14.17 2.24
CA PRO A 104 -4.84 -14.50 3.55
C PRO A 104 -5.33 -13.28 4.32
N TRP A 105 -6.44 -13.44 5.05
CA TRP A 105 -7.07 -12.37 5.82
C TRP A 105 -6.13 -11.64 6.78
N ASP A 106 -5.26 -12.38 7.47
CA ASP A 106 -4.27 -11.82 8.40
C ASP A 106 -3.24 -10.93 7.69
N ILE A 107 -2.89 -11.29 6.46
CA ILE A 107 -1.94 -10.54 5.63
C ILE A 107 -2.60 -9.27 5.07
N GLU A 108 -3.85 -9.36 4.60
CA GLU A 108 -4.64 -8.19 4.19
C GLU A 108 -4.79 -7.18 5.34
N LEU A 109 -5.15 -7.65 6.53
CA LEU A 109 -5.27 -6.83 7.73
C LEU A 109 -3.94 -6.13 8.05
N SER A 110 -2.84 -6.88 8.01
CA SER A 110 -1.49 -6.34 8.23
C SER A 110 -1.11 -5.30 7.18
N GLY A 111 -1.46 -5.53 5.91
CA GLY A 111 -1.27 -4.59 4.80
C GLY A 111 -1.99 -3.26 5.05
N PHE A 112 -3.28 -3.28 5.41
CA PHE A 112 -4.01 -2.05 5.74
C PHE A 112 -3.42 -1.30 6.95
N VAL A 113 -3.13 -2.01 8.04
CA VAL A 113 -2.58 -1.39 9.26
C VAL A 113 -1.20 -0.78 9.00
N SER A 114 -0.33 -1.52 8.30
CA SER A 114 0.99 -1.04 7.91
C SER A 114 0.91 0.14 6.94
N GLY A 115 -0.02 0.09 6.00
CA GLY A 115 -0.31 1.18 5.07
C GLY A 115 -0.72 2.46 5.79
N PHE A 116 -1.69 2.39 6.71
CA PHE A 116 -2.11 3.55 7.51
C PHE A 116 -0.96 4.16 8.32
N ARG A 117 -0.13 3.31 8.95
CA ARG A 117 1.06 3.75 9.68
C ARG A 117 2.06 4.44 8.75
N LEU A 118 2.30 3.90 7.57
CA LEU A 118 3.16 4.51 6.55
C LEU A 118 2.62 5.88 6.10
N LEU A 119 1.31 6.02 5.86
CA LEU A 119 0.71 7.32 5.53
C LEU A 119 0.96 8.34 6.66
N SER A 120 0.79 7.90 7.91
CA SER A 120 1.03 8.74 9.10
C SER A 120 2.50 9.14 9.24
N GLU A 121 3.43 8.21 9.00
CA GLU A 121 4.89 8.47 9.01
C GLU A 121 5.31 9.47 7.93
N LEU A 122 4.66 9.45 6.77
CA LEU A 122 4.88 10.42 5.69
C LEU A 122 4.21 11.78 5.96
N GLY A 123 3.48 11.92 7.06
CA GLY A 123 2.76 13.16 7.41
C GLY A 123 1.53 13.42 6.55
N ILE A 124 0.96 12.38 5.93
CA ILE A 124 -0.25 12.49 5.10
C ILE A 124 -1.47 12.59 6.04
N PRO A 125 -2.25 13.68 6.01
CA PRO A 125 -3.32 13.93 6.97
C PRO A 125 -4.60 13.19 6.60
N LEU A 126 -4.63 11.87 6.80
CA LEU A 126 -5.80 11.03 6.59
C LEU A 126 -6.31 10.49 7.93
N ALA A 127 -7.51 10.89 8.32
CA ALA A 127 -8.12 10.41 9.57
C ALA A 127 -8.40 8.89 9.50
N PRO A 128 -8.29 8.15 10.63
CA PRO A 128 -8.61 6.72 10.69
C PRO A 128 -9.94 6.34 10.03
N GLU A 129 -10.98 7.13 10.28
CA GLU A 129 -12.33 6.89 9.78
C GLU A 129 -12.41 7.10 8.26
N THR A 130 -11.67 8.08 7.74
CA THR A 130 -11.59 8.35 6.29
C THR A 130 -10.80 7.25 5.57
N PHE A 131 -9.70 6.77 6.15
CA PHE A 131 -8.93 5.66 5.61
C PHE A 131 -9.78 4.38 5.55
N ALA A 132 -10.45 4.04 6.65
CA ALA A 132 -11.23 2.82 6.73
C ALA A 132 -12.54 2.87 5.93
N PHE A 133 -13.02 4.05 5.52
CA PHE A 133 -14.27 4.20 4.78
C PHE A 133 -14.31 3.36 3.49
N PHE A 134 -13.17 3.23 2.80
CA PHE A 134 -13.06 2.48 1.54
C PHE A 134 -12.78 0.98 1.72
N ILE A 135 -12.65 0.51 2.96
CA ILE A 135 -12.38 -0.90 3.27
C ILE A 135 -13.71 -1.62 3.43
N ALA A 136 -13.85 -2.79 2.82
CA ALA A 136 -15.07 -3.60 2.96
C ALA A 136 -15.19 -4.21 4.38
N PRO A 137 -16.39 -4.25 4.99
CA PRO A 137 -16.63 -5.05 6.18
C PRO A 137 -16.42 -6.56 5.93
N PRO A 138 -15.95 -7.34 6.92
CA PRO A 138 -15.64 -6.93 8.30
C PRO A 138 -14.23 -6.36 8.51
N MET A 139 -13.39 -6.30 7.46
CA MET A 139 -11.99 -5.83 7.56
C MET A 139 -11.92 -4.39 8.07
N GLN A 140 -12.84 -3.54 7.58
CA GLN A 140 -12.99 -2.15 7.99
C GLN A 140 -12.95 -1.97 9.52
N GLN A 141 -13.76 -2.75 10.23
CA GLN A 141 -13.90 -2.61 11.68
C GLN A 141 -12.61 -3.04 12.38
N GLN A 142 -11.99 -4.14 11.95
CA GLN A 142 -10.74 -4.63 12.54
C GLN A 142 -9.59 -3.64 12.34
N VAL A 143 -9.49 -3.05 11.14
CA VAL A 143 -8.50 -2.01 10.84
C VAL A 143 -8.72 -0.81 11.75
N LEU A 144 -9.95 -0.30 11.87
CA LEU A 144 -10.29 0.83 12.76
C LEU A 144 -9.90 0.57 14.21
N GLU A 145 -10.28 -0.58 14.75
CA GLU A 145 -9.97 -0.97 16.13
C GLU A 145 -8.46 -0.97 16.38
N ILE A 146 -7.66 -1.50 15.44
CA ILE A 146 -6.20 -1.56 15.58
C ILE A 146 -5.56 -0.18 15.46
N ILE A 147 -5.93 0.63 14.47
CA ILE A 147 -5.29 1.93 14.25
C ILE A 147 -5.67 2.95 15.34
N GLN A 148 -6.89 2.88 15.88
CA GLN A 148 -7.33 3.74 16.98
C GLN A 148 -6.75 3.34 18.34
N ALA A 149 -6.46 2.05 18.55
CA ALA A 149 -5.77 1.58 19.76
C ALA A 149 -4.33 2.13 19.88
N GLY A 150 -3.76 2.64 18.78
CA GLY A 150 -2.38 3.11 18.72
C GLY A 150 -1.35 1.96 18.77
N PRO A 151 -0.04 2.25 18.67
CA PRO A 151 0.98 1.25 18.89
C PRO A 151 0.84 0.69 20.32
N GLN A 152 0.58 -0.61 20.45
CA GLN A 152 0.70 -1.29 21.73
C GLN A 152 2.12 -1.07 22.25
N GLN A 153 2.28 -0.23 23.26
CA GLN A 153 3.47 -0.27 24.10
C GLN A 153 3.52 -1.69 24.65
N SER A 154 4.54 -2.44 24.24
CA SER A 154 4.90 -3.71 24.85
C SER A 154 4.84 -3.49 26.36
N ARG A 155 3.92 -4.18 27.04
CA ARG A 155 4.00 -4.33 28.49
C ARG A 155 5.22 -5.21 28.75
N GLU A 156 6.40 -4.60 28.75
CA GLU A 156 7.54 -5.15 29.45
C GLU A 156 7.16 -5.12 30.93
N SER A 157 6.71 -6.28 31.38
CA SER A 157 6.49 -6.55 32.79
C SER A 157 7.87 -6.58 33.46
N ALA A 158 7.96 -5.86 34.56
CA ALA A 158 9.09 -5.74 35.47
C ALA A 158 9.67 -7.08 35.95
#